data_AF-A0A9X6QU07-F1
#
_entry.id   AF-A0A9X6QU07-F1
#
_cell.length_a   1.000
_cell.length_b   1.000
_cell.length_c   1.000
_cell.angle_alpha   90.00
_cell.angle_beta   90.00
_cell.angle_gamma   90.00
#
_symmetry.space_group_name_H-M   'P 1'
#
loop_
_entity.id
_entity.type
_entity.pdbx_description
1 polymer ?
#
loop_
_entity_poly.entity_id
_entity_poly.type
_entity_poly.pdbx_seq_one_letter_code
_entity_poly.pdbx_strand_id
1 'polypeptide(L)'
;MKTWLYHIHDFILLLLLSLLTERDELISIAIFLTTGYIGVFLIHKFMQKKTTGFVILLVLQIVLFSLFLPFSLFGTIILPLFFFIVHVVGPGYPVQKSLGGIVWFVVSAIFYAPFPPLWKLLMLALHLMITFWLTGANRKQQLLRFSSIITIGLMSILIVQVFPFIRLIFGFITEVVALGFGYALIPLIKAAELKDTEDVWANKGHLLKPKIEDGKKIPDFDPILINSTTIIVCTAIAIYVVWKIVKKRKHLSLPNMPAFESTIITDKEGMSQNRFKRNKPPHNEIRKEIFKLESKLTPPLNRKRGETVEAWLERINDEEDVNIQSDIIIDTYNTVRYSNSANTALLHEFKEEIHKLYAYQKSLKK
;
A
#
# COMPACT_ATOMS: atom_id res chain seq x y z
N MET A 1 -15.83 15.31 -4.17
CA MET A 1 -15.83 14.61 -5.48
C MET A 1 -15.09 13.26 -5.51
N LYS A 2 -14.53 12.72 -4.40
CA LYS A 2 -13.76 11.45 -4.41
C LYS A 2 -14.49 10.21 -3.87
N THR A 3 -15.72 10.32 -3.36
CA THR A 3 -16.42 9.23 -2.64
C THR A 3 -16.88 8.09 -3.55
N TRP A 4 -17.44 8.39 -4.72
CA TRP A 4 -17.87 7.38 -5.70
C TRP A 4 -16.71 6.48 -6.18
N LEU A 5 -15.51 7.05 -6.35
CA LEU A 5 -14.34 6.29 -6.80
C LEU A 5 -13.89 5.23 -5.77
N TYR A 6 -14.08 5.48 -4.48
CA TYR A 6 -13.84 4.47 -3.43
C TYR A 6 -14.82 3.30 -3.51
N HIS A 7 -16.09 3.57 -3.85
CA HIS A 7 -17.08 2.49 -4.02
C HIS A 7 -16.79 1.63 -5.25
N ILE A 8 -16.35 2.24 -6.36
CA ILE A 8 -15.89 1.51 -7.54
C ILE A 8 -14.64 0.69 -7.22
N HIS A 9 -13.68 1.27 -6.48
CA HIS A 9 -12.47 0.58 -6.07
C HIS A 9 -12.77 -0.68 -5.23
N ASP A 10 -13.67 -0.55 -4.26
CA ASP A 10 -14.14 -1.65 -3.41
C ASP A 10 -14.91 -2.70 -4.22
N PHE A 11 -15.75 -2.28 -5.18
CA PHE A 11 -16.48 -3.20 -6.06
C PHE A 11 -15.54 -4.02 -6.95
N ILE A 12 -14.58 -3.37 -7.61
CA ILE A 12 -13.59 -4.05 -8.47
C ILE A 12 -12.77 -5.04 -7.65
N LEU A 13 -12.40 -4.69 -6.42
CA LEU A 13 -11.68 -5.59 -5.51
C LEU A 13 -12.50 -6.84 -5.19
N LEU A 14 -13.76 -6.66 -4.77
CA LEU A 14 -14.64 -7.75 -4.38
C LEU A 14 -14.99 -8.64 -5.58
N LEU A 15 -15.19 -8.04 -6.74
CA LEU A 15 -15.38 -8.76 -7.99
C LEU A 15 -14.14 -9.62 -8.32
N LEU A 16 -12.94 -9.04 -8.26
CA LEU A 16 -11.69 -9.77 -8.48
C LEU A 16 -11.51 -10.92 -7.49
N LEU A 17 -11.72 -10.69 -6.18
CA LEU A 17 -11.66 -11.72 -5.13
C LEU A 17 -12.65 -12.87 -5.40
N SER A 18 -13.88 -12.52 -5.78
CA SER A 18 -14.93 -13.50 -6.10
C SER A 18 -14.52 -14.37 -7.28
N LEU A 19 -14.03 -13.75 -8.36
CA LEU A 19 -13.59 -14.46 -9.57
C LEU A 19 -12.31 -15.28 -9.40
N LEU A 20 -11.45 -14.91 -8.46
CA LEU A 20 -10.27 -15.70 -8.12
C LEU A 20 -10.65 -16.95 -7.30
N THR A 21 -11.67 -16.83 -6.46
CA THR A 21 -12.13 -17.88 -5.54
C THR A 21 -13.09 -18.86 -6.22
N GLU A 22 -14.10 -18.35 -6.93
CA GLU A 22 -15.18 -19.14 -7.55
C GLU A 22 -15.12 -18.96 -9.08
N ARG A 23 -14.20 -19.65 -9.74
CA ARG A 23 -13.72 -19.29 -11.09
C ARG A 23 -14.75 -19.37 -12.21
N ASP A 24 -15.68 -20.32 -12.10
CA ASP A 24 -16.63 -20.68 -13.17
C ASP A 24 -18.09 -20.33 -12.82
N GLU A 25 -18.32 -19.84 -11.60
CA GLU A 25 -19.64 -19.63 -11.02
C GLU A 25 -20.10 -18.17 -11.15
N LEU A 26 -20.06 -17.63 -12.37
CA LEU A 26 -20.35 -16.21 -12.64
C LEU A 26 -21.74 -15.76 -12.18
N ILE A 27 -22.76 -16.61 -12.36
CA ILE A 27 -24.14 -16.33 -11.95
C ILE A 27 -24.21 -16.25 -10.42
N SER A 28 -23.61 -17.21 -9.75
CA SER A 28 -23.55 -17.29 -8.29
C SER A 28 -22.78 -16.09 -7.70
N ILE A 29 -21.68 -15.66 -8.34
CA ILE A 29 -20.95 -14.43 -7.98
C ILE A 29 -21.83 -13.19 -8.16
N ALA A 30 -22.56 -13.09 -9.27
CA ALA A 30 -23.44 -11.96 -9.53
C ALA A 30 -24.55 -11.87 -8.46
N ILE A 31 -25.15 -13.00 -8.08
CA ILE A 31 -26.14 -13.09 -7.00
C ILE A 31 -25.51 -12.68 -5.66
N PHE A 32 -24.32 -13.18 -5.34
CA PHE A 32 -23.58 -12.82 -4.13
C PHE A 32 -23.33 -11.31 -4.02
N LEU A 33 -22.80 -10.70 -5.07
CA LEU A 33 -22.49 -9.26 -5.07
C LEU A 33 -23.77 -8.42 -5.01
N THR A 34 -24.77 -8.74 -5.83
CA THR A 34 -26.03 -7.96 -5.87
C THR A 34 -26.76 -8.00 -4.53
N THR A 35 -26.99 -9.18 -3.98
CA THR A 35 -27.64 -9.34 -2.67
C THR A 35 -26.81 -8.74 -1.54
N GLY A 36 -25.47 -8.88 -1.59
CA GLY A 36 -24.56 -8.22 -0.66
C GLY A 36 -24.70 -6.70 -0.67
N TYR A 37 -24.63 -6.06 -1.85
CA TYR A 37 -24.77 -4.61 -1.97
C TYR A 37 -26.16 -4.10 -1.60
N ILE A 38 -27.23 -4.86 -1.88
CA ILE A 38 -28.57 -4.57 -1.37
C ILE A 38 -28.55 -4.59 0.17
N GLY A 39 -27.94 -5.60 0.78
CA GLY A 39 -27.76 -5.67 2.23
C GLY A 39 -27.00 -4.46 2.80
N VAL A 40 -25.90 -4.04 2.15
CA VAL A 40 -25.15 -2.83 2.55
C VAL A 40 -26.02 -1.58 2.48
N PHE A 41 -26.83 -1.44 1.43
CA PHE A 41 -27.77 -0.33 1.29
C PHE A 41 -28.81 -0.32 2.42
N LEU A 42 -29.38 -1.47 2.75
CA LEU A 42 -30.34 -1.61 3.85
C LEU A 42 -29.71 -1.26 5.21
N ILE A 43 -28.48 -1.71 5.48
CA ILE A 43 -27.75 -1.35 6.73
C ILE A 43 -27.56 0.15 6.83
N HIS A 44 -27.14 0.81 5.75
CA HIS A 44 -26.92 2.25 5.74
C HIS A 44 -28.21 3.05 5.92
N LYS A 45 -29.34 2.53 5.40
CA LYS A 45 -30.64 3.20 5.46
C LYS A 45 -31.36 2.99 6.80
N PHE A 46 -31.29 1.79 7.37
CA PHE A 46 -32.17 1.39 8.48
C PHE A 46 -31.46 1.17 9.82
N MET A 47 -30.14 0.94 9.86
CA MET A 47 -29.45 0.59 11.11
C MET A 47 -28.65 1.74 11.72
N GLN A 48 -28.97 2.10 12.96
CA GLN A 48 -28.19 3.07 13.75
C GLN A 48 -26.77 2.56 14.07
N LYS A 49 -26.64 1.29 14.46
CA LYS A 49 -25.34 0.64 14.70
C LYS A 49 -24.89 -0.16 13.48
N LYS A 50 -24.21 0.50 12.55
CA LYS A 50 -23.74 -0.09 11.28
C LYS A 50 -22.92 -1.37 11.45
N THR A 51 -22.07 -1.46 12.48
CA THR A 51 -21.23 -2.64 12.75
C THR A 51 -22.06 -3.89 13.05
N THR A 52 -23.13 -3.76 13.82
CA THR A 52 -24.03 -4.87 14.13
C THR A 52 -24.74 -5.34 12.87
N GLY A 53 -25.19 -4.41 12.02
CA GLY A 53 -25.76 -4.73 10.71
C GLY A 53 -24.82 -5.51 9.81
N PHE A 54 -23.54 -5.12 9.73
CA PHE A 54 -22.55 -5.87 8.94
C PHE A 54 -22.26 -7.26 9.49
N VAL A 55 -22.26 -7.45 10.82
CA VAL A 55 -22.09 -8.79 11.42
C VAL A 55 -23.29 -9.67 11.10
N ILE A 56 -24.50 -9.14 11.20
CA ILE A 56 -25.73 -9.86 10.81
C ILE A 56 -25.67 -10.24 9.33
N LEU A 57 -25.26 -9.32 8.46
CA LEU A 57 -25.11 -9.59 7.03
C LEU A 57 -24.07 -10.66 6.75
N LEU A 58 -22.93 -10.66 7.45
CA LEU A 58 -21.91 -11.70 7.32
C LEU A 58 -22.47 -13.10 7.65
N VAL A 59 -23.14 -13.24 8.79
CA VAL A 59 -23.72 -14.53 9.21
C VAL A 59 -24.80 -14.96 8.21
N LEU A 60 -25.67 -14.03 7.80
CA LEU A 60 -26.73 -14.31 6.84
C LEU A 60 -26.17 -14.74 5.48
N GLN A 61 -25.10 -14.09 4.99
CA GLN A 61 -24.44 -14.46 3.75
C GLN A 61 -23.84 -15.87 3.83
N ILE A 62 -23.16 -16.22 4.92
CA ILE A 62 -22.60 -17.57 5.10
C ILE A 62 -23.73 -18.61 5.08
N VAL A 63 -24.82 -18.39 5.83
CA VAL A 63 -25.93 -19.34 5.91
C VAL A 63 -26.65 -19.46 4.56
N LEU A 64 -27.09 -18.34 3.97
CA LEU A 64 -27.84 -18.37 2.72
C LEU A 64 -27.01 -18.92 1.57
N PHE A 65 -25.75 -18.52 1.44
CA PHE A 65 -24.94 -18.97 0.32
C PHE A 65 -24.44 -20.41 0.49
N SER A 66 -24.29 -20.91 1.73
CA SER A 66 -24.05 -22.34 1.95
C SER A 66 -25.21 -23.24 1.52
N LEU A 67 -26.45 -22.72 1.54
CA LEU A 67 -27.66 -23.49 1.22
C LEU A 67 -28.09 -23.35 -0.24
N PHE A 68 -27.91 -22.17 -0.83
CA PHE A 68 -28.53 -21.82 -2.12
C PHE A 68 -27.55 -21.61 -3.27
N LEU A 69 -26.24 -21.44 -3.01
CA LEU A 69 -25.25 -21.22 -4.06
C LEU A 69 -24.27 -22.40 -4.15
N PRO A 70 -23.86 -22.81 -5.35
CA PRO A 70 -22.88 -23.87 -5.59
C PRO A 70 -21.44 -23.41 -5.30
N PHE A 71 -21.23 -22.59 -4.28
CA PHE A 71 -19.88 -22.15 -3.91
C PHE A 71 -19.09 -23.28 -3.26
N SER A 72 -17.77 -23.23 -3.44
CA SER A 72 -16.88 -24.07 -2.68
C SER A 72 -17.05 -23.81 -1.16
N LEU A 73 -16.78 -24.84 -0.35
CA LEU A 73 -16.79 -24.71 1.12
C LEU A 73 -15.87 -23.57 1.60
N PHE A 74 -14.78 -23.37 0.88
CA PHE A 74 -13.82 -22.30 1.12
C PHE A 74 -14.39 -20.92 0.78
N GLY A 75 -14.98 -20.75 -0.42
CA GLY A 75 -15.58 -19.49 -0.85
C GLY A 75 -16.80 -19.08 -0.04
N THR A 76 -17.56 -20.05 0.47
CA THR A 76 -18.72 -19.84 1.35
C THR A 76 -18.38 -19.08 2.63
N ILE A 77 -17.15 -19.24 3.15
CA ILE A 77 -16.69 -18.54 4.36
C ILE A 77 -15.89 -17.29 3.98
N ILE A 78 -15.00 -17.42 2.99
CA ILE A 78 -14.00 -16.40 2.69
C ILE A 78 -14.57 -15.21 1.93
N LEU A 79 -15.48 -15.43 0.98
CA LEU A 79 -16.08 -14.32 0.23
C LEU A 79 -16.93 -13.41 1.12
N PRO A 80 -17.84 -13.92 1.97
CA PRO A 80 -18.53 -13.09 2.95
C PRO A 80 -17.57 -12.38 3.91
N LEU A 81 -16.48 -13.05 4.34
CA LEU A 81 -15.47 -12.44 5.21
C LEU A 81 -14.77 -11.26 4.53
N PHE A 82 -14.32 -11.40 3.29
CA PHE A 82 -13.73 -10.30 2.52
C PHE A 82 -14.74 -9.16 2.32
N PHE A 83 -15.98 -9.49 1.99
CA PHE A 83 -17.06 -8.53 1.86
C PHE A 83 -17.27 -7.71 3.14
N PHE A 84 -17.29 -8.40 4.29
CA PHE A 84 -17.37 -7.78 5.61
C PHE A 84 -16.18 -6.85 5.89
N ILE A 85 -14.95 -7.31 5.67
CA ILE A 85 -13.73 -6.53 5.93
C ILE A 85 -13.73 -5.23 5.10
N VAL A 86 -14.00 -5.33 3.78
CA VAL A 86 -13.98 -4.18 2.87
C VAL A 86 -14.94 -3.08 3.31
N HIS A 87 -16.13 -3.46 3.78
CA HIS A 87 -17.17 -2.50 4.17
C HIS A 87 -17.06 -2.01 5.63
N VAL A 88 -16.52 -2.82 6.55
CA VAL A 88 -16.37 -2.44 7.97
C VAL A 88 -15.15 -1.56 8.22
N VAL A 89 -14.08 -1.72 7.43
CA VAL A 89 -12.86 -0.89 7.47
C VAL A 89 -13.11 0.51 6.87
N GLY A 90 -14.06 0.63 5.93
CA GLY A 90 -14.47 1.89 5.33
C GLY A 90 -13.54 2.37 4.20
N PRO A 91 -13.84 3.53 3.58
CA PRO A 91 -13.17 4.00 2.36
C PRO A 91 -11.74 4.55 2.57
N GLY A 92 -11.30 4.78 3.82
CA GLY A 92 -10.05 5.49 4.11
C GLY A 92 -8.75 4.70 3.93
N TYR A 93 -8.80 3.41 3.60
CA TYR A 93 -7.64 2.51 3.60
C TYR A 93 -7.40 1.79 2.26
N PRO A 94 -7.28 2.51 1.12
CA PRO A 94 -7.18 1.90 -0.21
C PRO A 94 -5.93 1.02 -0.38
N VAL A 95 -4.79 1.42 0.19
CA VAL A 95 -3.52 0.67 0.11
C VAL A 95 -3.60 -0.67 0.84
N GLN A 96 -4.22 -0.71 2.02
CA GLN A 96 -4.36 -1.95 2.80
C GLN A 96 -5.28 -2.95 2.09
N LYS A 97 -6.38 -2.46 1.50
CA LYS A 97 -7.30 -3.27 0.69
C LYS A 97 -6.61 -3.84 -0.55
N SER A 98 -5.81 -3.01 -1.22
CA SER A 98 -4.99 -3.43 -2.37
C SER A 98 -3.95 -4.48 -2.02
N LEU A 99 -3.26 -4.35 -0.87
CA LEU A 99 -2.32 -5.36 -0.41
C LEU A 99 -3.01 -6.70 -0.18
N GLY A 100 -4.21 -6.70 0.42
CA GLY A 100 -5.05 -7.88 0.56
C GLY A 100 -5.39 -8.53 -0.79
N GLY A 101 -5.75 -7.72 -1.79
CA GLY A 101 -6.00 -8.18 -3.16
C GLY A 101 -4.78 -8.81 -3.83
N ILE A 102 -3.58 -8.21 -3.66
CA ILE A 102 -2.32 -8.76 -4.19
C ILE A 102 -2.00 -10.10 -3.53
N VAL A 103 -2.05 -10.17 -2.20
CA VAL A 103 -1.76 -11.39 -1.45
C VAL A 103 -2.73 -12.50 -1.87
N TRP A 104 -4.01 -12.18 -2.00
CA TRP A 104 -5.00 -13.16 -2.46
C TRP A 104 -4.77 -13.63 -3.89
N PHE A 105 -4.36 -12.71 -4.79
CA PHE A 105 -4.00 -13.08 -6.16
C PHE A 105 -2.80 -14.02 -6.20
N VAL A 106 -1.76 -13.77 -5.40
CA VAL A 106 -0.57 -14.64 -5.30
C VAL A 106 -0.96 -16.02 -4.75
N VAL A 107 -1.74 -16.07 -3.67
CA VAL A 107 -2.27 -17.34 -3.12
C VAL A 107 -3.10 -18.06 -4.18
N SER A 108 -3.98 -17.37 -4.89
CA SER A 108 -4.80 -17.96 -5.93
C SER A 108 -3.98 -18.47 -7.12
N ALA A 109 -2.90 -17.77 -7.48
CA ALA A 109 -2.03 -18.17 -8.59
C ALA A 109 -1.17 -19.39 -8.27
N ILE A 110 -0.78 -19.58 -6.99
CA ILE A 110 0.05 -20.71 -6.54
C ILE A 110 -0.82 -21.94 -6.27
N PHE A 111 -1.93 -21.77 -5.54
CA PHE A 111 -2.70 -22.89 -5.02
C PHE A 111 -3.85 -23.35 -5.93
N TYR A 112 -4.29 -22.52 -6.87
CA TYR A 112 -5.37 -22.87 -7.80
C TYR A 112 -4.85 -22.89 -9.24
N ALA A 113 -4.67 -24.08 -9.80
CA ALA A 113 -4.39 -24.28 -11.23
C ALA A 113 -5.71 -24.32 -12.04
N PRO A 114 -5.72 -23.87 -13.32
CA PRO A 114 -4.64 -23.23 -14.08
C PRO A 114 -4.36 -21.79 -13.64
N PHE A 115 -3.26 -21.19 -14.10
CA PHE A 115 -2.93 -19.79 -13.75
C PHE A 115 -4.07 -18.82 -14.15
N PRO A 116 -4.35 -17.75 -13.38
CA PRO A 116 -5.42 -16.81 -13.70
C PRO A 116 -5.31 -16.23 -15.12
N PRO A 117 -6.39 -16.22 -15.92
CA PRO A 117 -6.37 -15.67 -17.27
C PRO A 117 -6.07 -14.17 -17.30
N LEU A 118 -5.58 -13.68 -18.45
CA LEU A 118 -5.10 -12.30 -18.64
C LEU A 118 -6.10 -11.22 -18.17
N TRP A 119 -7.40 -11.44 -18.34
CA TRP A 119 -8.40 -10.46 -17.94
C TRP A 119 -8.50 -10.30 -16.41
N LYS A 120 -8.27 -11.35 -15.61
CA LYS A 120 -8.20 -11.25 -14.13
C LYS A 120 -6.96 -10.46 -13.70
N LEU A 121 -5.86 -10.62 -14.43
CA LEU A 121 -4.63 -9.83 -14.24
C LEU A 121 -4.84 -8.36 -14.60
N LEU A 122 -5.58 -8.09 -15.68
CA LEU A 122 -5.97 -6.73 -16.06
C LEU A 122 -6.88 -6.08 -15.02
N MET A 123 -7.80 -6.84 -14.40
CA MET A 123 -8.59 -6.33 -13.28
C MET A 123 -7.76 -6.03 -12.04
N LEU A 124 -6.76 -6.85 -11.71
CA LEU A 124 -5.81 -6.53 -10.65
C LEU A 124 -5.03 -5.24 -10.97
N ALA A 125 -4.53 -5.10 -12.20
CA ALA A 125 -3.84 -3.89 -12.65
C ALA A 125 -4.74 -2.65 -12.56
N LEU A 126 -6.00 -2.77 -12.97
CA LEU A 126 -7.00 -1.72 -12.85
C LEU A 126 -7.25 -1.33 -11.39
N HIS A 127 -7.40 -2.32 -10.50
CA HIS A 127 -7.56 -2.08 -9.07
C HIS A 127 -6.35 -1.32 -8.48
N LEU A 128 -5.13 -1.72 -8.85
CA LEU A 128 -3.90 -1.05 -8.43
C LEU A 128 -3.82 0.39 -8.96
N MET A 129 -4.16 0.58 -10.24
CA MET A 129 -4.20 1.90 -10.87
C MET A 129 -5.13 2.86 -10.12
N ILE A 130 -6.34 2.41 -9.77
CA ILE A 130 -7.29 3.21 -8.98
C ILE A 130 -6.76 3.47 -7.57
N THR A 131 -6.09 2.49 -6.94
CA THR A 131 -5.45 2.65 -5.63
C THR A 131 -4.41 3.78 -5.64
N PHE A 132 -3.54 3.82 -6.66
CA PHE A 132 -2.55 4.88 -6.83
C PHE A 132 -3.18 6.23 -7.10
N TRP A 133 -4.26 6.26 -7.89
CA TRP A 133 -5.02 7.48 -8.14
C TRP A 133 -5.68 8.05 -6.86
N LEU A 134 -6.18 7.18 -5.99
CA LEU A 134 -6.76 7.57 -4.71
C LEU A 134 -5.69 8.06 -3.71
N THR A 135 -4.48 7.49 -3.76
CA THR A 135 -3.40 7.74 -2.78
C THR A 135 -2.45 8.87 -3.18
N GLY A 136 -2.34 9.21 -4.46
CA GLY A 136 -1.39 10.24 -4.90
C GLY A 136 -1.79 11.66 -4.49
N ALA A 137 -0.84 12.38 -3.89
CA ALA A 137 -0.99 13.78 -3.50
C ALA A 137 -0.80 14.76 -4.68
N ASN A 138 -0.01 14.38 -5.70
CA ASN A 138 0.34 15.21 -6.85
C ASN A 138 0.10 14.47 -8.18
N ARG A 139 -0.57 15.13 -9.13
CA ARG A 139 -0.94 14.57 -10.45
C ARG A 139 0.27 14.16 -11.29
N LYS A 140 1.39 14.89 -11.19
CA LYS A 140 2.66 14.54 -11.88
C LYS A 140 3.30 13.27 -11.30
N GLN A 141 3.24 13.10 -9.98
CA GLN A 141 3.78 11.93 -9.31
C GLN A 141 2.92 10.68 -9.54
N GLN A 142 1.59 10.85 -9.64
CA GLN A 142 0.67 9.79 -10.04
C GLN A 142 0.96 9.31 -11.45
N LEU A 143 1.13 10.23 -12.41
CA LEU A 143 1.45 9.89 -13.80
C LEU A 143 2.80 9.18 -13.94
N LEU A 144 3.82 9.60 -13.19
CA LEU A 144 5.13 8.94 -13.19
C LEU A 144 5.07 7.51 -12.62
N ARG A 145 4.42 7.31 -11.46
CA ARG A 145 4.23 5.98 -10.86
C ARG A 145 3.37 5.07 -11.75
N PHE A 146 2.40 5.65 -12.44
CA PHE A 146 1.55 4.94 -13.38
C PHE A 146 2.32 4.50 -14.62
N SER A 147 3.08 5.41 -15.23
CA SER A 147 3.95 5.12 -16.37
C SER A 147 4.96 4.04 -16.00
N SER A 148 5.62 4.12 -14.84
CA SER A 148 6.63 3.13 -14.47
C SER A 148 6.07 1.72 -14.33
N ILE A 149 4.87 1.55 -13.78
CA ILE A 149 4.23 0.22 -13.65
C ILE A 149 3.86 -0.34 -15.03
N ILE A 150 3.31 0.49 -15.91
CA ILE A 150 3.00 0.08 -17.28
C ILE A 150 4.27 -0.31 -18.01
N THR A 151 5.33 0.49 -17.90
CA THR A 151 6.62 0.21 -18.55
C THR A 151 7.23 -1.08 -18.01
N ILE A 152 7.23 -1.31 -16.70
CA ILE A 152 7.71 -2.58 -16.10
C ILE A 152 6.87 -3.76 -16.59
N GLY A 153 5.54 -3.61 -16.67
CA GLY A 153 4.64 -4.64 -17.18
C GLY A 153 4.92 -4.99 -18.65
N LEU A 154 5.06 -3.96 -19.51
CA LEU A 154 5.41 -4.14 -20.92
C LEU A 154 6.79 -4.79 -21.08
N MET A 155 7.79 -4.32 -20.34
CA MET A 155 9.14 -4.90 -20.37
C MET A 155 9.13 -6.36 -19.91
N SER A 156 8.32 -6.71 -18.90
CA SER A 156 8.19 -8.09 -18.44
C SER A 156 7.59 -9.01 -19.51
N ILE A 157 6.56 -8.56 -20.23
CA ILE A 157 5.98 -9.32 -21.35
C ILE A 157 7.00 -9.50 -22.47
N LEU A 158 7.74 -8.44 -22.80
CA LEU A 158 8.75 -8.44 -23.84
C LEU A 158 9.91 -9.39 -23.48
N ILE A 159 10.36 -9.37 -22.22
CA ILE A 159 11.37 -10.32 -21.71
C ILE A 159 10.87 -11.76 -21.84
N VAL A 160 9.63 -12.07 -21.46
CA VAL A 160 9.07 -13.43 -21.56
C VAL A 160 9.03 -13.92 -23.01
N GLN A 161 8.70 -13.03 -23.97
CA GLN A 161 8.70 -13.36 -25.40
C GLN A 161 10.11 -13.53 -25.98
N VAL A 162 11.08 -12.77 -25.50
CA VAL A 162 12.48 -12.83 -25.97
C VAL A 162 13.28 -13.96 -25.31
N PHE A 163 12.89 -14.38 -24.09
CA PHE A 163 13.59 -15.39 -23.31
C PHE A 163 13.83 -16.74 -24.04
N PRO A 164 12.87 -17.30 -24.82
CA PRO A 164 13.10 -18.50 -25.61
C PRO A 164 14.25 -18.36 -26.61
N PHE A 165 14.42 -17.18 -27.21
CA PHE A 165 15.50 -16.91 -28.17
C PHE A 165 16.86 -16.79 -27.49
N ILE A 166 16.91 -16.14 -26.32
CA ILE A 166 18.12 -16.10 -25.48
C ILE A 166 18.54 -17.54 -25.10
N ARG A 167 17.58 -18.37 -24.69
CA ARG A 167 17.83 -19.79 -24.36
C ARG A 167 18.35 -20.57 -25.56
N LEU A 168 17.84 -20.29 -26.77
CA LEU A 168 18.28 -20.94 -28.00
C LEU A 168 19.74 -20.58 -28.33
N ILE A 169 20.13 -19.31 -28.22
CA ILE A 169 21.51 -18.86 -28.43
C ILE A 169 22.46 -19.50 -27.42
N PHE A 170 22.10 -19.49 -26.13
CA PHE A 170 22.89 -20.18 -25.10
C PHE A 170 22.99 -21.68 -25.33
N GLY A 171 21.91 -22.31 -25.79
CA GLY A 171 21.91 -23.72 -26.19
C GLY A 171 22.94 -23.99 -27.29
N PHE A 172 22.93 -23.18 -28.34
CA PHE A 172 23.88 -23.30 -29.45
C PHE A 172 25.34 -23.09 -29.01
N ILE A 173 25.62 -22.09 -28.17
CA ILE A 173 26.96 -21.87 -27.63
C ILE A 173 27.41 -23.08 -26.81
N THR A 174 26.53 -23.61 -25.95
CA THR A 174 26.84 -24.76 -25.10
C THR A 174 27.08 -26.02 -25.94
N GLU A 175 26.31 -26.22 -27.01
CA GLU A 175 26.48 -27.30 -27.97
C GLU A 175 27.85 -27.22 -28.66
N VAL A 176 28.23 -26.05 -29.18
CA VAL A 176 29.54 -25.85 -29.83
C VAL A 176 30.69 -26.10 -28.86
N VAL A 177 30.58 -25.62 -27.62
CA VAL A 177 31.59 -25.87 -26.57
C VAL A 177 31.65 -27.36 -26.21
N ALA A 178 30.51 -28.02 -26.07
CA ALA A 178 30.44 -29.44 -25.75
C ALA A 178 31.00 -30.31 -26.89
N LEU A 179 30.73 -29.96 -28.15
CA LEU A 179 31.33 -30.61 -29.31
C LEU A 179 32.84 -30.37 -29.35
N GLY A 180 33.30 -29.15 -29.11
CA GLY A 180 34.73 -28.82 -29.02
C GLY A 180 35.45 -29.65 -27.94
N PHE A 181 34.86 -29.76 -26.75
CA PHE A 181 35.37 -30.63 -25.68
C PHE A 181 35.32 -32.11 -26.05
N GLY A 182 34.23 -32.57 -26.67
CA GLY A 182 34.09 -33.94 -27.12
C GLY A 182 35.16 -34.33 -28.14
N TYR A 183 35.42 -33.47 -29.14
CA TYR A 183 36.50 -33.68 -30.11
C TYR A 183 37.89 -33.63 -29.49
N ALA A 184 38.12 -32.76 -28.50
CA ALA A 184 39.39 -32.70 -27.77
C ALA A 184 39.63 -33.96 -26.91
N LEU A 185 38.57 -34.57 -26.38
CA LEU A 185 38.64 -35.79 -25.57
C LEU A 185 38.71 -37.07 -26.40
N ILE A 186 38.24 -37.08 -27.65
CA ILE A 186 38.30 -38.26 -28.56
C ILE A 186 39.68 -38.92 -28.62
N PRO A 187 40.82 -38.22 -28.80
CA PRO A 187 42.12 -38.87 -28.82
C PRO A 187 42.49 -39.50 -27.46
N LEU A 188 42.05 -38.90 -26.35
CA LEU A 188 42.30 -39.41 -25.00
C LEU A 188 41.43 -40.62 -24.66
N ILE A 189 40.17 -40.61 -25.12
CA ILE A 189 39.23 -41.75 -25.02
C ILE A 189 39.72 -42.91 -25.90
N LYS A 190 40.13 -42.65 -27.15
CA LYS A 190 40.70 -43.69 -28.03
C LYS A 190 42.00 -44.27 -27.47
N ALA A 191 42.84 -43.45 -26.86
CA ALA A 191 44.07 -43.91 -26.19
C ALA A 191 43.77 -44.74 -24.93
N ALA A 192 42.69 -44.44 -24.21
CA ALA A 192 42.22 -45.23 -23.08
C ALA A 192 41.58 -46.56 -23.53
N GLU A 193 40.79 -46.55 -24.61
CA GLU A 193 40.14 -47.74 -25.19
C GLU A 193 41.17 -48.74 -25.74
N LEU A 194 42.24 -48.26 -26.37
CA LEU A 194 43.40 -49.08 -26.77
C LEU A 194 44.19 -49.67 -25.58
N LYS A 195 43.98 -49.17 -24.37
CA LYS A 195 44.64 -49.64 -23.14
C LYS A 195 43.75 -50.55 -22.28
N ASP A 196 42.47 -50.65 -22.60
CA ASP A 196 41.44 -51.40 -21.85
C ASP A 196 40.94 -52.65 -22.60
N THR A 197 41.60 -53.04 -23.70
CA THR A 197 41.50 -54.42 -24.21
C THR A 197 42.30 -55.34 -23.31
N GLU A 198 41.70 -55.69 -22.17
CA GLU A 198 41.58 -57.05 -21.62
C GLU A 198 41.10 -56.98 -20.15
N ASP A 199 39.96 -57.63 -19.89
CA ASP A 199 39.47 -58.14 -18.61
C ASP A 199 38.80 -57.27 -17.52
N VAL A 200 38.93 -55.94 -17.45
CA VAL A 200 38.41 -55.23 -16.24
C VAL A 200 36.91 -54.88 -16.30
N TRP A 201 36.35 -54.55 -17.46
CA TRP A 201 34.96 -54.09 -17.57
C TRP A 201 33.93 -55.17 -17.92
N ALA A 202 34.34 -56.29 -18.49
CA ALA A 202 33.44 -57.42 -18.80
C ALA A 202 32.87 -58.07 -17.52
N ASN A 203 33.54 -57.90 -16.37
CA ASN A 203 33.16 -58.53 -15.11
C ASN A 203 32.30 -57.65 -14.17
N LYS A 204 31.92 -56.43 -14.59
CA LYS A 204 31.01 -55.53 -13.82
C LYS A 204 29.60 -55.46 -14.40
N GLY A 205 29.16 -56.51 -15.11
CA GLY A 205 27.81 -56.70 -15.61
C GLY A 205 26.75 -57.01 -14.53
N HIS A 206 26.79 -56.35 -13.38
CA HIS A 206 25.78 -56.52 -12.33
C HIS A 206 25.41 -55.20 -11.63
N LEU A 207 25.19 -54.13 -12.41
CA LEU A 207 24.34 -53.05 -11.93
C LEU A 207 22.88 -53.51 -12.04
N LEU A 208 22.39 -54.10 -10.94
CA LEU A 208 20.96 -54.31 -10.72
C LEU A 208 20.25 -52.99 -11.02
N LYS A 209 19.39 -52.97 -12.05
CA LYS A 209 18.44 -51.87 -12.27
C LYS A 209 17.74 -51.63 -10.93
N PRO A 210 17.66 -50.38 -10.42
CA PRO A 210 16.88 -50.12 -9.23
C PRO A 210 15.45 -50.54 -9.55
N LYS A 211 14.99 -51.58 -8.88
CA LYS A 211 13.59 -52.00 -8.90
C LYS A 211 12.86 -50.88 -8.13
N ILE A 212 12.27 -49.95 -8.86
CA ILE A 212 11.35 -48.99 -8.26
C ILE A 212 10.20 -49.83 -7.72
N GLU A 213 10.04 -49.87 -6.40
CA GLU A 213 8.85 -50.45 -5.77
C GLU A 213 7.65 -49.55 -6.14
N ASP A 214 7.09 -49.80 -7.32
CA ASP A 214 5.74 -49.36 -7.68
C ASP A 214 4.75 -50.09 -6.77
N GLY A 215 4.58 -49.61 -5.55
CA GLY A 215 3.79 -50.36 -4.57
C GLY A 215 3.44 -49.68 -3.26
N LYS A 216 4.10 -48.57 -2.87
CA LYS A 216 3.52 -47.74 -1.80
C LYS A 216 2.39 -46.92 -2.40
N LYS A 217 1.18 -47.48 -2.37
CA LYS A 217 -0.05 -46.68 -2.36
C LYS A 217 0.17 -45.58 -1.33
N ILE A 218 0.27 -44.35 -1.81
CA ILE A 218 0.12 -43.16 -0.99
C ILE A 218 -1.17 -43.39 -0.19
N PRO A 219 -1.19 -43.22 1.14
CA PRO A 219 -2.39 -43.50 1.94
C PRO A 219 -3.57 -42.78 1.29
N ASP A 220 -4.68 -43.51 1.07
CA ASP A 220 -5.88 -42.94 0.49
C ASP A 220 -6.25 -41.69 1.30
N PHE A 221 -6.16 -40.54 0.63
CA PHE A 221 -6.44 -39.25 1.21
C PHE A 221 -7.92 -39.21 1.55
N ASP A 222 -8.27 -39.11 2.82
CA ASP A 222 -9.67 -39.00 3.24
C ASP A 222 -10.15 -37.55 3.05
N PRO A 223 -10.92 -37.25 1.97
CA PRO A 223 -11.28 -35.88 1.63
C PRO A 223 -12.19 -35.25 2.70
N ILE A 224 -12.88 -36.07 3.50
CA ILE A 224 -13.77 -35.63 4.57
C ILE A 224 -12.96 -35.04 5.74
N LEU A 225 -11.83 -35.68 6.09
CA LEU A 225 -10.97 -35.23 7.19
C LEU A 225 -10.28 -33.89 6.87
N ILE A 226 -9.81 -33.73 5.63
CA ILE A 226 -9.16 -32.49 5.19
C ILE A 226 -10.18 -31.36 5.06
N ASN A 227 -11.35 -31.63 4.47
CA ASN A 227 -12.40 -30.62 4.33
C ASN A 227 -12.92 -30.15 5.69
N SER A 228 -13.17 -31.07 6.63
CA SER A 228 -13.61 -30.71 7.99
C SER A 228 -12.55 -29.91 8.76
N THR A 229 -11.28 -30.31 8.68
CA THR A 229 -10.17 -29.57 9.30
C THR A 229 -10.04 -28.18 8.70
N THR A 230 -10.15 -28.05 7.38
CA THR A 230 -10.08 -26.76 6.68
C THR A 230 -11.23 -25.84 7.09
N ILE A 231 -12.45 -26.36 7.20
CA ILE A 231 -13.62 -25.59 7.68
C ILE A 231 -13.39 -25.07 9.10
N ILE A 232 -12.92 -25.91 10.02
CA ILE A 232 -12.67 -25.52 11.42
C ILE A 232 -11.62 -24.41 11.47
N VAL A 233 -10.52 -24.56 10.74
CA VAL A 233 -9.43 -23.56 10.68
C VAL A 233 -9.92 -22.25 10.06
N CYS A 234 -10.61 -22.29 8.93
CA CYS A 234 -11.17 -21.10 8.28
C CYS A 234 -12.19 -20.38 9.17
N THR A 235 -13.05 -21.13 9.85
CA THR A 235 -14.06 -20.57 10.77
C THR A 235 -13.41 -19.92 11.97
N ALA A 236 -12.40 -20.55 12.59
CA ALA A 236 -11.66 -19.98 13.71
C ALA A 236 -10.93 -18.69 13.31
N ILE A 237 -10.29 -18.67 12.14
CA ILE A 237 -9.65 -17.46 11.59
C ILE A 237 -10.68 -16.36 11.35
N ALA A 238 -11.83 -16.68 10.74
CA ALA A 238 -12.90 -15.73 10.49
C ALA A 238 -13.43 -15.11 11.80
N ILE A 239 -13.72 -15.95 12.81
CA ILE A 239 -14.16 -15.48 14.13
C ILE A 239 -13.10 -14.58 14.79
N TYR A 240 -11.82 -14.99 14.74
CA TYR A 240 -10.72 -14.19 15.29
C TYR A 240 -10.60 -12.83 14.60
N VAL A 241 -10.65 -12.79 13.26
CA VAL A 241 -10.56 -11.56 12.47
C VAL A 241 -11.75 -10.64 12.76
N VAL A 242 -12.98 -11.18 12.77
CA VAL A 242 -14.19 -10.42 13.13
C VAL A 242 -14.08 -9.86 14.54
N TRP A 243 -13.74 -10.69 15.52
CA TRP A 243 -13.56 -10.26 16.92
C TRP A 243 -12.49 -9.17 17.05
N LYS A 244 -11.35 -9.33 16.37
CA LYS A 244 -10.25 -8.36 16.39
C LYS A 244 -10.65 -7.03 15.74
N ILE A 245 -11.38 -7.05 14.62
CA ILE A 245 -11.88 -5.83 13.95
C ILE A 245 -12.92 -5.12 14.80
N VAL A 246 -13.87 -5.86 15.39
CA VAL A 246 -14.93 -5.31 16.24
C VAL A 246 -14.35 -4.72 17.53
N LYS A 247 -13.41 -5.42 18.19
CA LYS A 247 -12.87 -5.04 19.50
C LYS A 247 -11.69 -4.05 19.43
N LYS A 248 -10.86 -4.09 18.38
CA LYS A 248 -9.64 -3.25 18.23
C LYS A 248 -9.71 -2.26 17.06
N ARG A 249 -10.90 -1.80 16.67
CA ARG A 249 -11.11 -0.86 15.55
C ARG A 249 -10.20 0.40 15.59
N LYS A 250 -9.80 0.88 16.77
CA LYS A 250 -8.86 2.01 16.95
C LYS A 250 -7.39 1.71 16.68
N HIS A 251 -6.98 0.44 16.64
CA HIS A 251 -5.59 0.00 16.41
C HIS A 251 -5.38 -0.68 15.04
N LEU A 252 -6.46 -1.15 14.39
CA LEU A 252 -6.42 -1.63 13.00
C LEU A 252 -6.42 -0.49 11.98
N SER A 253 -6.87 0.71 12.39
CA SER A 253 -6.30 1.93 11.86
C SER A 253 -4.84 1.97 12.31
N LEU A 254 -3.94 1.37 11.53
CA LEU A 254 -2.53 1.73 11.58
C LEU A 254 -2.51 3.27 11.63
N PRO A 255 -1.87 3.88 12.65
CA PRO A 255 -1.83 5.34 12.78
C PRO A 255 -1.37 5.84 11.43
N ASN A 256 -2.23 6.62 10.74
CA ASN A 256 -2.07 7.07 9.35
C ASN A 256 -0.61 6.96 8.96
N MET A 257 -0.23 5.82 8.35
CA MET A 257 1.16 5.59 8.02
C MET A 257 1.49 6.76 7.11
N PRO A 258 2.36 7.70 7.52
CA PRO A 258 2.59 8.92 6.76
C PRO A 258 2.95 8.42 5.37
N ALA A 259 2.08 8.74 4.41
CA ALA A 259 2.09 8.15 3.09
C ALA A 259 3.52 8.14 2.63
N PHE A 260 4.11 6.94 2.45
CA PHE A 260 5.53 6.71 2.20
C PHE A 260 6.12 7.90 1.45
N GLU A 261 6.68 8.86 2.21
CA GLU A 261 7.36 10.01 1.64
C GLU A 261 8.62 9.38 1.13
N SER A 262 8.57 8.95 -0.14
CA SER A 262 9.76 8.58 -0.85
C SER A 262 10.69 9.77 -0.71
N THR A 263 11.70 9.62 0.15
CA THR A 263 12.91 10.41 0.22
C THR A 263 13.65 10.27 -1.11
N ILE A 264 13.02 10.78 -2.17
CA ILE A 264 13.74 11.31 -3.29
C ILE A 264 13.94 12.75 -2.88
N ILE A 265 15.13 13.00 -2.35
CA ILE A 265 15.71 14.32 -2.17
C ILE A 265 15.71 14.95 -3.57
N THR A 266 14.64 15.68 -3.87
CA THR A 266 14.67 16.72 -4.89
C THR A 266 14.55 18.01 -4.12
N ASP A 267 15.64 18.77 -4.10
CA ASP A 267 15.70 20.17 -3.68
C ASP A 267 14.56 20.96 -4.35
N LYS A 268 13.43 21.01 -3.66
CA LYS A 268 12.32 21.93 -3.90
C LYS A 268 11.77 22.35 -2.54
N GLU A 269 12.65 22.96 -1.76
CA GLU A 269 12.22 23.91 -0.74
C GLU A 269 11.21 24.89 -1.38
N GLY A 270 10.01 24.96 -0.84
CA GLY A 270 9.09 26.08 -1.09
C GLY A 270 7.68 25.77 -1.62
N MET A 271 7.37 24.57 -2.14
CA MET A 271 6.05 24.35 -2.77
C MET A 271 5.39 23.01 -2.43
N SER A 272 4.88 22.84 -1.20
CA SER A 272 3.63 22.08 -0.95
C SER A 272 3.25 21.95 0.53
N GLN A 273 3.58 22.92 1.39
CA GLN A 273 2.92 22.97 2.70
C GLN A 273 1.46 23.43 2.50
N ASN A 274 0.55 22.49 2.67
CA ASN A 274 -0.91 22.60 2.60
C ASN A 274 -1.44 23.96 3.09
N ARG A 275 -2.16 24.68 2.20
CA ARG A 275 -2.94 25.91 2.49
C ARG A 275 -4.00 25.78 3.61
N PHE A 276 -4.19 24.60 4.20
CA PHE A 276 -5.28 24.31 5.14
C PHE A 276 -4.86 23.73 6.49
N LYS A 277 -3.57 23.78 6.86
CA LYS A 277 -3.26 23.75 8.30
C LYS A 277 -3.68 25.11 8.85
N ARG A 278 -4.89 25.19 9.42
CA ARG A 278 -5.23 26.27 10.36
C ARG A 278 -4.12 26.27 11.40
N ASN A 279 -3.26 27.28 11.35
CA ASN A 279 -2.23 27.50 12.37
C ASN A 279 -2.99 27.62 13.70
N LYS A 280 -2.97 26.55 14.50
CA LYS A 280 -3.45 26.66 15.88
C LYS A 280 -2.55 27.69 16.54
N PRO A 281 -3.12 28.72 17.19
CA PRO A 281 -2.30 29.69 17.89
C PRO A 281 -1.41 28.92 18.90
N PRO A 282 -0.12 29.22 18.96
CA PRO A 282 0.80 28.58 19.90
C PRO A 282 0.30 28.78 21.34
N HIS A 283 0.62 27.86 22.27
CA HIS A 283 0.11 27.96 23.65
C HIS A 283 0.74 29.12 24.44
N ASN A 284 2.02 29.42 24.19
CA ASN A 284 2.77 30.46 24.88
C ASN A 284 2.34 31.87 24.43
N GLU A 285 2.18 32.78 25.40
CA GLU A 285 1.70 34.16 25.18
C GLU A 285 2.57 34.97 24.22
N ILE A 286 3.90 34.90 24.32
CA ILE A 286 4.83 35.64 23.44
C ILE A 286 4.72 35.13 22.00
N ARG A 287 4.62 33.81 21.81
CA ARG A 287 4.41 33.24 20.47
C ARG A 287 3.02 33.58 19.91
N LYS A 288 1.99 33.73 20.76
CA LYS A 288 0.66 34.19 20.32
C LYS A 288 0.72 35.63 19.83
N GLU A 289 1.46 36.49 20.51
CA GLU A 289 1.61 37.89 20.13
C GLU A 289 2.40 38.04 18.82
N ILE A 290 3.49 37.28 18.58
CA ILE A 290 4.14 37.24 17.25
C ILE A 290 3.18 36.75 16.16
N PHE A 291 2.39 35.71 16.44
CA PHE A 291 1.42 35.20 15.48
C PHE A 291 0.33 36.25 15.16
N LYS A 292 -0.13 37.01 16.18
CA LYS A 292 -1.06 38.13 15.99
C LYS A 292 -0.40 39.26 15.19
N LEU A 293 0.87 39.57 15.46
CA LEU A 293 1.65 40.56 14.75
C LEU A 293 1.73 40.23 13.25
N GLU A 294 2.10 39.00 12.91
CA GLU A 294 2.14 38.51 11.51
C GLU A 294 0.77 38.61 10.83
N SER A 295 -0.32 38.35 11.57
CA SER A 295 -1.68 38.42 11.02
C SER A 295 -2.24 39.83 10.82
N LYS A 296 -1.75 40.83 11.58
CA LYS A 296 -2.29 42.20 11.59
C LYS A 296 -1.46 43.19 10.77
N LEU A 297 -0.16 42.95 10.64
CA LEU A 297 0.69 43.79 9.81
C LEU A 297 0.36 43.56 8.33
N THR A 298 0.23 44.66 7.59
CA THR A 298 0.00 44.67 6.14
C THR A 298 1.29 45.04 5.42
N PRO A 299 1.47 44.67 4.14
CA PRO A 299 2.62 45.12 3.35
C PRO A 299 2.77 46.65 3.43
N PRO A 300 3.99 47.19 3.60
CA PRO A 300 5.31 46.53 3.54
C PRO A 300 5.81 45.89 4.86
N LEU A 301 5.11 46.12 5.97
CA LEU A 301 5.51 45.69 7.32
C LEU A 301 5.22 44.22 7.64
N ASN A 302 4.51 43.49 6.78
CA ASN A 302 4.21 42.08 7.01
C ASN A 302 5.42 41.17 6.72
N ARG A 303 5.44 39.99 7.33
CA ARG A 303 6.49 39.00 7.10
C ARG A 303 6.38 38.40 5.70
N LYS A 304 7.50 38.35 4.96
CA LYS A 304 7.58 37.69 3.66
C LYS A 304 7.65 36.17 3.85
N ARG A 305 7.20 35.42 2.85
CA ARG A 305 7.14 33.95 2.93
C ARG A 305 8.55 33.35 2.93
N GLY A 306 8.89 32.61 3.98
CA GLY A 306 10.22 32.01 4.16
C GLY A 306 11.20 32.90 4.93
N GLU A 307 10.78 34.10 5.32
CA GLU A 307 11.56 35.02 6.13
C GLU A 307 11.55 34.57 7.60
N THR A 308 12.71 34.60 8.25
CA THR A 308 12.84 34.35 9.69
C THR A 308 12.27 35.53 10.48
N VAL A 309 12.02 35.36 11.79
CA VAL A 309 11.51 36.49 12.61
C VAL A 309 12.58 37.57 12.74
N GLU A 310 13.84 37.15 12.79
CA GLU A 310 15.02 38.00 12.85
C GLU A 310 15.15 38.86 11.58
N ALA A 311 15.21 38.22 10.41
CA ALA A 311 15.34 38.91 9.13
C ALA A 311 14.13 39.83 8.85
N TRP A 312 12.95 39.46 9.34
CA TRP A 312 11.75 40.29 9.20
C TRP A 312 11.84 41.59 10.02
N LEU A 313 12.28 41.49 11.27
CA LEU A 313 12.37 42.65 12.17
C LEU A 313 13.54 43.57 11.81
N GLU A 314 14.67 42.99 11.42
CA GLU A 314 15.82 43.72 10.87
C GLU A 314 15.41 44.51 9.62
N ARG A 315 14.67 43.86 8.70
CA ARG A 315 14.13 44.54 7.52
C ARG A 315 13.21 45.71 7.84
N ILE A 316 12.29 45.55 8.80
CA ILE A 316 11.41 46.66 9.20
C ILE A 316 12.24 47.81 9.79
N ASN A 317 13.25 47.50 10.59
CA ASN A 317 14.09 48.49 11.23
C ASN A 317 14.95 49.26 10.21
N ASP A 318 15.52 48.56 9.23
CA ASP A 318 16.47 49.12 8.26
C ASP A 318 15.80 49.77 7.04
N GLU A 319 14.72 49.18 6.51
CA GLU A 319 14.04 49.66 5.30
C GLU A 319 12.96 50.72 5.59
N GLU A 320 12.31 50.66 6.75
CA GLU A 320 11.12 51.48 7.07
C GLU A 320 11.39 52.51 8.19
N ASP A 321 12.65 52.63 8.64
CA ASP A 321 13.15 53.56 9.68
C ASP A 321 12.28 53.61 10.94
N VAL A 322 11.84 52.43 11.39
CA VAL A 322 10.93 52.34 12.53
C VAL A 322 11.73 52.26 13.81
N ASN A 323 11.59 53.26 14.69
CA ASN A 323 12.27 53.33 15.99
C ASN A 323 11.77 52.27 16.99
N ILE A 324 12.17 51.02 16.77
CA ILE A 324 11.85 49.85 17.61
C ILE A 324 13.15 49.17 17.99
N GLN A 325 13.19 48.65 19.21
CA GLN A 325 14.31 47.81 19.64
C GLN A 325 14.08 46.37 19.14
N SER A 326 14.41 46.14 17.87
CA SER A 326 14.28 44.84 17.20
C SER A 326 14.96 43.70 17.98
N ASP A 327 16.12 43.98 18.57
CA ASP A 327 16.88 43.05 19.41
C ASP A 327 16.06 42.51 20.60
N ILE A 328 15.27 43.36 21.26
CA ILE A 328 14.43 42.95 22.41
C ILE A 328 13.33 41.99 21.96
N ILE A 329 12.73 42.22 20.79
CA ILE A 329 11.71 41.35 20.22
C ILE A 329 12.32 39.99 19.82
N ILE A 330 13.50 40.01 19.21
CA ILE A 330 14.24 38.83 18.75
C ILE A 330 14.67 37.97 19.95
N ASP A 331 15.33 38.57 20.95
CA ASP A 331 15.82 37.84 22.13
C ASP A 331 14.68 37.27 22.96
N THR A 332 13.59 38.02 23.12
CA THR A 332 12.41 37.55 23.86
C THR A 332 11.73 36.39 23.12
N TYR A 333 11.62 36.45 21.79
CA TYR A 333 11.07 35.37 20.98
C TYR A 333 11.95 34.12 21.02
N ASN A 334 13.27 34.26 20.89
CA ASN A 334 14.21 33.15 20.91
C ASN A 334 14.32 32.49 22.29
N THR A 335 14.32 33.29 23.36
CA THR A 335 14.26 32.79 24.74
C THR A 335 13.03 31.90 24.94
N VAL A 336 11.85 32.34 24.49
CA VAL A 336 10.62 31.54 24.57
C VAL A 336 10.61 30.36 23.60
N ARG A 337 11.31 30.47 22.46
CA ARG A 337 11.44 29.39 21.48
C ARG A 337 12.18 28.19 22.07
N TYR A 338 13.24 28.45 22.83
CA TYR A 338 14.17 27.42 23.29
C TYR A 338 14.08 27.09 24.78
N SER A 339 13.60 27.98 25.66
CA SER A 339 13.64 27.76 27.12
C SER A 339 12.31 27.43 27.80
N ASN A 340 11.17 27.47 27.07
CA ASN A 340 9.82 27.22 27.61
C ASN A 340 9.45 28.02 28.88
N SER A 341 10.24 29.04 29.23
CA SER A 341 10.08 29.84 30.44
C SER A 341 9.19 31.05 30.16
N ALA A 342 8.29 31.33 31.10
CA ALA A 342 7.39 32.48 31.06
C ALA A 342 7.94 33.56 32.00
N ASN A 343 8.80 34.44 31.47
CA ASN A 343 9.34 35.55 32.25
C ASN A 343 8.45 36.79 32.03
N THR A 344 7.72 37.20 33.07
CA THR A 344 6.68 38.24 32.99
C THR A 344 7.23 39.64 32.72
N ALA A 345 8.49 39.91 33.10
CA ALA A 345 9.17 41.17 32.81
C ALA A 345 9.45 41.35 31.31
N LEU A 346 10.02 40.31 30.66
CA LEU A 346 10.28 40.30 29.22
C LEU A 346 9.00 40.42 28.38
N LEU A 347 7.87 39.90 28.88
CA LEU A 347 6.57 40.03 28.21
C LEU A 347 6.07 41.49 28.17
N HIS A 348 6.39 42.30 29.18
CA HIS A 348 5.96 43.71 29.23
C HIS A 348 6.71 44.54 28.19
N GLU A 349 8.05 44.49 28.21
CA GLU A 349 8.92 45.18 27.25
C GLU A 349 8.60 44.77 25.82
N PHE A 350 8.40 43.46 25.59
CA PHE A 350 7.99 42.93 24.30
C PHE A 350 6.64 43.48 23.82
N LYS A 351 5.65 43.66 24.71
CA LYS A 351 4.34 44.24 24.36
C LYS A 351 4.43 45.73 24.04
N GLU A 352 5.31 46.47 24.71
CA GLU A 352 5.55 47.89 24.44
C GLU A 352 6.15 48.09 23.04
N GLU A 353 7.18 47.31 22.69
CA GLU A 353 7.79 47.38 21.36
C GLU A 353 6.84 46.96 20.23
N ILE A 354 6.01 45.94 20.46
CA ILE A 354 4.92 45.58 19.53
C ILE A 354 3.89 46.71 19.40
N HIS A 355 3.60 47.43 20.49
CA HIS A 355 2.66 48.55 20.43
C HIS A 355 3.19 49.70 19.57
N LYS A 356 4.51 49.96 19.60
CA LYS A 356 5.17 50.92 18.71
C LYS A 356 5.01 50.53 17.23
N LEU A 357 5.16 49.25 16.88
CA LEU A 357 4.88 48.73 15.52
C LEU A 357 3.45 49.00 15.08
N TYR A 358 2.46 48.75 15.94
CA TYR A 358 1.06 49.01 15.61
C TYR A 358 0.75 50.50 15.49
N ALA A 359 1.36 51.34 16.34
CA ALA A 359 1.22 52.79 16.25
C ALA A 359 1.79 53.33 14.94
N TYR A 360 2.95 52.83 14.51
CA TYR A 360 3.58 53.19 13.23
C TYR A 360 2.74 52.75 12.02
N GLN A 361 2.23 51.51 12.00
CA GLN A 361 1.32 51.07 10.94
C GLN A 361 0.04 51.94 10.88
N LYS A 362 -0.42 52.45 12.03
CA LYS A 362 -1.58 53.35 12.09
C LYS A 362 -1.26 54.75 11.57
N SER A 363 -0.05 55.27 11.79
CA SER A 363 0.39 56.54 11.21
C SER A 363 0.59 56.46 9.69
N LEU A 364 1.02 55.31 9.16
CA LEU A 364 1.13 55.08 7.71
C LEU A 364 -0.23 54.94 6.99
N LYS A 365 -1.33 54.73 7.72
CA LYS A 365 -2.70 54.65 7.17
C LYS A 365 -3.46 55.98 7.19
N LYS A 366 -2.89 57.02 7.81
CA LYS A 366 -3.37 58.40 7.72
C LYS A 366 -2.66 59.07 6.56
#